data_AF-A0A167CJP6-F1
#
_entry.id   AF-A0A167CJP6-F1
#
_cell.length_a   1.000
_cell.length_b   1.000
_cell.length_c   1.000
_cell.angle_alpha   90.00
_cell.angle_beta   90.00
_cell.angle_gamma   90.00
#
_symmetry.space_group_name_H-M   'P 1'
#
loop_
_entity.id
_entity.type
_entity.pdbx_description
1 polymer ?
#
loop_
_entity_poly.entity_id
_entity_poly.type
_entity_poly.pdbx_seq_one_letter_code
_entity_poly.pdbx_strand_id
1 'polypeptide(L)'
;MTERFSNHGKPRNAKNDGVRTDLYSDKVRNSCIDLCYTALALDSVAAPADILGHAKAIEAVVFENNKGNTAAPAYRNKMRSLYMNLKDKANPMLRKRVVSGEISAQRLATMTPQEMASEELKEEIQRLDKENLFKAQGATEKRATTDRFTCGKCKQKKVSYYQMQTRSADEPLTTFCTCENCGNRWKFS
;
A
#
# COMPACT_ATOMS: atom_id res chain seq x y z
N MET A 1 12.74 -1.25 -38.80
CA MET A 1 14.01 -1.24 -38.05
C MET A 1 13.91 -0.16 -36.98
N THR A 2 13.50 -0.50 -35.76
CA THR A 2 13.59 0.43 -34.62
C THR A 2 15.03 0.36 -34.13
N GLU A 3 15.84 1.35 -34.54
CA GLU A 3 17.20 1.49 -34.05
C GLU A 3 17.19 1.49 -32.53
N ARG A 4 17.83 0.48 -31.93
CA ARG A 4 18.03 0.44 -30.49
C ARG A 4 18.92 1.62 -30.15
N PHE A 5 18.38 2.65 -29.49
CA PHE A 5 19.17 3.68 -28.85
C PHE A 5 19.95 3.04 -27.69
N SER A 6 21.03 2.34 -28.03
CA SER A 6 21.93 1.68 -27.10
C SER A 6 23.08 2.61 -26.81
N ASN A 7 23.04 3.22 -25.63
CA ASN A 7 24.10 4.11 -25.19
C ASN A 7 25.29 3.27 -24.67
N HIS A 8 25.96 2.53 -25.56
CA HIS A 8 27.32 1.95 -25.42
C HIS A 8 27.82 1.71 -23.97
N GLY A 9 27.09 0.95 -23.16
CA GLY A 9 27.46 0.60 -21.79
C GLY A 9 27.40 1.73 -20.73
N LYS A 10 26.94 2.94 -21.07
CA LYS A 10 26.75 4.06 -20.14
C LYS A 10 25.27 4.23 -19.77
N PRO A 11 24.95 4.64 -18.52
CA PRO A 11 23.57 4.88 -18.13
C PRO A 11 22.98 6.03 -18.94
N ARG A 12 21.80 5.82 -19.54
CA ARG A 12 21.06 6.86 -20.24
C ARG A 12 20.62 7.94 -19.25
N ASN A 13 21.01 9.18 -19.52
CA ASN A 13 20.62 10.36 -18.77
C ASN A 13 20.52 11.54 -19.73
N ALA A 14 19.91 12.66 -19.33
CA ALA A 14 19.67 13.78 -20.26
C ALA A 14 20.97 14.34 -20.85
N LYS A 15 22.06 14.35 -20.07
CA LYS A 15 23.39 14.84 -20.50
C LYS A 15 24.04 13.92 -21.54
N ASN A 16 23.93 12.60 -21.34
CA ASN A 16 24.53 11.57 -22.18
C ASN A 16 23.74 11.38 -23.49
N ASP A 17 22.44 11.65 -23.46
CA ASP A 17 21.57 11.60 -24.63
C ASP A 17 21.50 12.95 -25.37
N GLY A 18 22.24 13.97 -24.91
CA GLY A 18 22.30 15.29 -25.55
C GLY A 18 20.99 16.09 -25.49
N VAL A 19 20.10 15.75 -24.56
CA VAL A 19 18.76 16.34 -24.45
C VAL A 19 18.79 17.58 -23.56
N ARG A 20 18.32 18.71 -24.08
CA ARG A 20 18.19 19.95 -23.31
C ARG A 20 16.93 19.93 -22.44
N THR A 21 17.13 19.95 -21.12
CA THR A 21 16.06 19.97 -20.11
C THR A 21 15.74 21.38 -19.61
N ASP A 22 16.51 22.39 -20.02
CA ASP A 22 16.28 23.82 -19.72
C ASP A 22 15.15 24.40 -20.58
N LEU A 23 13.91 24.13 -20.18
CA LEU A 23 12.72 24.50 -20.95
C LEU A 23 11.96 25.68 -20.33
N TYR A 24 12.06 25.83 -19.01
CA TYR A 24 11.36 26.85 -18.25
C TYR A 24 12.33 27.82 -17.57
N SER A 25 11.83 28.98 -17.16
CA SER A 25 12.57 29.96 -16.34
C SER A 25 12.87 29.44 -14.92
N ASP A 26 12.05 28.51 -14.42
CA ASP A 26 12.22 27.91 -13.09
C ASP A 26 13.19 26.71 -13.13
N LYS A 27 14.32 26.87 -12.41
CA LYS A 27 15.36 25.83 -12.26
C LYS A 27 14.84 24.55 -11.61
N VAL A 28 13.86 24.64 -10.72
CA VAL A 28 13.28 23.47 -10.03
C VAL A 28 12.50 22.62 -11.02
N ARG A 29 11.72 23.23 -11.91
CA ARG A 29 10.97 22.52 -12.96
C ARG A 29 11.92 21.79 -13.92
N ASN A 30 12.96 22.47 -14.38
CA ASN A 30 13.96 21.86 -15.26
C ASN A 30 14.68 20.69 -14.59
N SER A 31 15.01 20.83 -13.29
CA SER A 31 15.61 19.74 -12.50
C SER A 31 14.66 18.54 -12.34
N CYS A 32 13.36 18.78 -12.16
CA CYS A 32 12.36 17.70 -12.09
C CYS A 32 12.24 16.94 -13.41
N ILE A 33 12.29 17.65 -14.55
CA ILE A 33 12.27 17.04 -15.89
C ILE A 33 13.52 16.20 -16.12
N ASP A 34 14.70 16.69 -15.72
CA ASP A 34 15.97 15.96 -15.80
C ASP A 34 15.93 14.65 -14.98
N LEU A 35 15.41 14.72 -13.75
CA LEU A 35 15.23 13.55 -12.90
C LEU A 35 14.24 12.54 -13.51
N CYS A 36 13.08 13.01 -13.98
CA CYS A 36 12.08 12.15 -14.61
C CYS A 36 12.61 11.51 -15.90
N TYR A 37 13.32 12.28 -16.74
CA TYR A 37 13.98 11.76 -17.95
C TYR A 37 14.97 10.66 -17.58
N THR A 38 15.86 10.92 -16.61
CA THR A 38 16.87 9.94 -16.18
C THR A 38 16.25 8.67 -15.63
N ALA A 39 15.13 8.76 -14.90
CA ALA A 39 14.40 7.60 -14.44
C ALA A 39 13.74 6.82 -15.58
N LEU A 40 13.08 7.49 -16.52
CA LEU A 40 12.40 6.83 -17.65
C LEU A 40 13.37 6.28 -18.70
N ALA A 41 14.55 6.88 -18.85
CA ALA A 41 15.58 6.44 -19.77
C ALA A 41 16.31 5.17 -19.29
N LEU A 42 16.22 4.84 -17.99
CA LEU A 42 16.81 3.64 -17.42
C LEU A 42 16.17 2.38 -18.05
N ASP A 43 16.99 1.62 -18.79
CA ASP A 43 16.59 0.42 -19.55
C ASP A 43 15.55 0.63 -20.66
N SER A 44 15.31 1.88 -21.06
CA SER A 44 14.41 2.19 -22.18
C SER A 44 15.15 2.20 -23.52
N VAL A 45 14.53 1.59 -24.52
CA VAL A 45 14.99 1.60 -25.93
C VAL A 45 14.33 2.71 -26.75
N ALA A 46 13.41 3.48 -26.16
CA ALA A 46 12.66 4.53 -26.86
C ALA A 46 13.56 5.72 -27.24
N ALA A 47 13.10 6.48 -28.24
CA ALA A 47 13.80 7.66 -28.71
C ALA A 47 13.90 8.73 -27.59
N PRO A 48 15.03 9.46 -27.48
CA PRO A 48 15.18 10.54 -26.51
C PRO A 48 14.05 11.59 -26.55
N ALA A 49 13.54 11.89 -27.76
CA ALA A 49 12.45 12.84 -27.96
C ALA A 49 11.14 12.39 -27.29
N ASP A 50 10.80 11.10 -27.40
CA ASP A 50 9.58 10.54 -26.82
C ASP A 50 9.67 10.53 -25.29
N ILE A 51 10.82 10.11 -24.74
CA ILE A 51 11.05 10.09 -23.29
C ILE A 51 10.95 11.52 -22.72
N LEU A 52 11.51 12.50 -23.42
CA LEU A 52 11.39 13.90 -23.03
C LEU A 52 9.94 14.38 -23.09
N GLY A 53 9.17 13.98 -24.11
CA GLY A 53 7.73 14.27 -24.21
C GLY A 53 6.95 13.78 -23.00
N HIS A 54 7.17 12.53 -22.59
CA HIS A 54 6.55 11.95 -21.39
C HIS A 54 7.00 12.67 -20.11
N ALA A 55 8.30 12.97 -19.97
CA ALA A 55 8.83 13.68 -18.80
C ALA A 55 8.22 15.09 -18.66
N LYS A 56 8.06 15.83 -19.78
CA LYS A 56 7.38 17.14 -19.78
C LYS A 56 5.91 17.01 -19.39
N ALA A 57 5.21 16.01 -19.93
CA ALA A 57 3.79 15.79 -19.62
C ALA A 57 3.57 15.46 -18.14
N ILE A 58 4.42 14.60 -17.56
CA ILE A 58 4.37 14.26 -16.13
C ILE A 58 4.60 15.50 -15.27
N GLU A 59 5.62 16.29 -15.58
CA GLU A 59 5.91 17.52 -14.83
C GLU A 59 4.77 18.53 -14.91
N ALA A 60 4.21 18.76 -16.11
CA ALA A 60 3.12 19.70 -16.32
C ALA A 60 1.88 19.33 -15.50
N VAL A 61 1.46 18.07 -15.54
CA VAL A 61 0.31 17.57 -14.76
C VAL A 61 0.52 17.75 -13.26
N VAL A 62 1.73 17.49 -12.77
CA VAL A 62 2.03 17.60 -11.35
C VAL A 62 2.07 19.07 -10.93
N PHE A 63 2.62 19.92 -11.78
CA PHE A 63 2.63 21.36 -11.57
C PHE A 63 1.20 21.92 -11.50
N GLU A 64 0.31 21.50 -12.42
CA GLU A 64 -1.12 21.84 -12.40
C GLU A 64 -1.81 21.35 -11.13
N ASN A 65 -1.61 20.09 -10.74
CA ASN A 65 -2.18 19.52 -9.51
C ASN A 65 -1.75 20.27 -8.24
N ASN A 66 -0.57 20.90 -8.24
CA ASN A 66 -0.04 21.70 -7.14
C ASN A 66 -0.30 23.21 -7.32
N LYS A 67 -1.28 23.60 -8.14
CA LYS A 67 -1.69 24.98 -8.40
C LYS A 67 -0.54 25.89 -8.88
N GLY A 68 0.43 25.31 -9.58
CA GLY A 68 1.56 26.04 -10.15
C GLY A 68 2.61 26.52 -9.13
N ASN A 69 2.64 25.94 -7.92
CA ASN A 69 3.60 26.34 -6.89
C ASN A 69 4.77 25.33 -6.76
N THR A 70 5.92 25.67 -7.34
CA THR A 70 7.17 24.88 -7.25
C THR A 70 7.90 25.00 -5.92
N ALA A 71 7.58 26.03 -5.12
CA ALA A 71 8.08 26.20 -3.77
C ALA A 71 7.33 25.32 -2.75
N ALA A 72 6.12 24.85 -3.10
CA ALA A 72 5.34 23.98 -2.24
C ALA A 72 6.08 22.65 -1.98
N PRO A 73 6.19 22.22 -0.71
CA PRO A 73 6.77 20.91 -0.38
C PRO A 73 6.03 19.75 -1.04
N ALA A 74 4.70 19.88 -1.25
CA ALA A 74 3.87 18.87 -1.90
C ALA A 74 4.35 18.55 -3.33
N TYR A 75 4.66 19.58 -4.13
CA TYR A 75 5.20 19.41 -5.49
C TYR A 75 6.52 18.64 -5.49
N ARG A 76 7.50 19.11 -4.68
CA ARG A 76 8.83 18.52 -4.61
C ARG A 76 8.79 17.09 -4.07
N ASN A 77 7.96 16.83 -3.06
CA ASN A 77 7.80 15.49 -2.48
C ASN A 77 7.16 14.54 -3.48
N LYS A 78 6.15 14.99 -4.23
CA LYS A 78 5.54 14.17 -5.28
C LYS A 78 6.55 13.84 -6.39
N MET A 79 7.38 14.80 -6.82
CA MET A 79 8.41 14.56 -7.85
C MET A 79 9.52 13.64 -7.39
N ARG A 80 9.96 13.75 -6.13
CA ARG A 80 10.87 12.76 -5.55
C ARG A 80 10.24 11.37 -5.48
N SER A 81 8.97 11.28 -5.08
CA SER A 81 8.25 10.01 -4.99
C SER A 81 8.12 9.34 -6.37
N LEU A 82 7.69 10.08 -7.41
CA LEU A 82 7.62 9.54 -8.77
C LEU A 82 9.00 9.11 -9.28
N TYR A 83 10.02 9.94 -9.07
CA TYR A 83 11.39 9.60 -9.45
C TYR A 83 11.87 8.30 -8.81
N MET A 84 11.68 8.11 -7.50
CA MET A 84 12.12 6.89 -6.82
C MET A 84 11.36 5.65 -7.28
N ASN A 85 10.03 5.74 -7.47
CA ASN A 85 9.22 4.63 -7.97
C ASN A 85 9.58 4.26 -9.41
N LEU A 86 9.83 5.25 -10.28
CA LEU A 86 10.23 4.99 -11.67
C LEU A 86 11.67 4.47 -11.77
N LYS A 87 12.58 4.95 -10.91
CA LYS A 87 13.98 4.51 -10.90
C LYS A 87 14.15 3.09 -10.34
N ASP A 88 13.16 2.57 -9.63
CA ASP A 88 13.25 1.24 -9.03
C ASP A 88 13.63 0.18 -10.08
N LYS A 89 14.66 -0.61 -9.76
CA LYS A 89 15.15 -1.69 -10.62
C LYS A 89 14.28 -2.94 -10.49
N ALA A 90 13.58 -3.10 -9.36
CA ALA A 90 12.69 -4.22 -9.12
C ALA A 90 11.38 -4.11 -9.92
N ASN A 91 11.01 -2.92 -10.40
CA ASN A 91 9.81 -2.70 -11.21
C ASN A 91 10.11 -2.05 -12.58
N PRO A 92 10.78 -2.76 -13.50
CA PRO A 92 11.03 -2.25 -14.85
C PRO A 92 9.73 -2.15 -15.68
N MET A 93 8.68 -2.87 -15.30
CA MET A 93 7.41 -2.88 -16.03
C MET A 93 6.69 -1.53 -15.90
N LEU A 94 6.71 -0.90 -14.72
CA LEU A 94 6.12 0.43 -14.54
C LEU A 94 6.68 1.45 -15.54
N ARG A 95 8.01 1.48 -15.72
CA ARG A 95 8.66 2.36 -16.72
C ARG A 95 8.18 2.07 -18.14
N LYS A 96 8.14 0.78 -18.52
CA LYS A 96 7.69 0.37 -19.86
C LYS A 96 6.25 0.82 -20.12
N ARG A 97 5.36 0.64 -19.14
CA ARG A 97 3.94 1.06 -19.24
C ARG A 97 3.79 2.56 -19.42
N VAL A 98 4.59 3.36 -18.71
CA VAL A 98 4.61 4.83 -18.86
C VAL A 98 5.16 5.25 -20.23
N VAL A 99 6.28 4.67 -20.68
CA VAL A 99 6.88 5.00 -21.99
C VAL A 99 6.01 4.53 -23.16
N SER A 100 5.28 3.43 -22.99
CA SER A 100 4.33 2.92 -23.99
C SER A 100 3.00 3.70 -24.04
N GLY A 101 2.75 4.59 -23.08
CA GLY A 101 1.51 5.35 -22.98
C GLY A 101 0.32 4.62 -22.33
N GLU A 102 0.50 3.37 -21.85
CA GLU A 102 -0.55 2.63 -21.14
C GLU A 102 -0.96 3.34 -19.84
N ILE A 103 0.01 3.95 -19.15
CA ILE A 103 -0.24 4.81 -17.99
C ILE A 103 -0.08 6.26 -18.42
N SER A 104 -1.18 7.02 -18.40
CA SER A 104 -1.16 8.45 -18.70
C SER A 104 -0.45 9.24 -17.59
N ALA A 105 0.10 10.41 -17.95
CA ALA A 105 0.72 11.33 -16.99
C ALA A 105 -0.24 11.75 -15.86
N GLN A 106 -1.52 11.94 -16.19
CA GLN A 106 -2.59 12.23 -15.22
C GLN A 106 -2.78 11.09 -14.22
N ARG A 107 -2.90 9.85 -14.71
CA ARG A 107 -3.04 8.69 -13.83
C ARG A 107 -1.81 8.56 -12.94
N LEU A 108 -0.61 8.63 -13.50
CA LEU A 108 0.66 8.53 -12.74
C LEU A 108 0.76 9.60 -11.63
N ALA A 109 0.33 10.83 -11.89
CA ALA A 109 0.35 11.89 -10.89
C ALA A 109 -0.64 11.65 -9.73
N THR A 110 -1.78 10.99 -10.00
CA THR A 110 -2.79 10.68 -8.96
C THR A 110 -2.51 9.37 -8.21
N MET A 111 -1.75 8.44 -8.79
CA MET A 111 -1.46 7.14 -8.18
C MET A 111 -0.74 7.26 -6.84
N THR A 112 -1.07 6.32 -5.96
CA THR A 112 -0.40 6.16 -4.67
C THR A 112 0.92 5.37 -4.83
N PRO A 113 1.90 5.54 -3.91
CA PRO A 113 3.12 4.74 -3.92
C PRO A 113 2.86 3.23 -3.94
N GLN A 114 1.83 2.77 -3.23
CA GLN A 114 1.42 1.37 -3.17
C GLN A 114 0.91 0.87 -4.53
N GLU A 115 0.15 1.67 -5.27
CA GLU A 115 -0.31 1.32 -6.62
C GLU A 115 0.83 1.29 -7.65
N MET A 116 1.92 2.03 -7.41
CA MET A 116 3.12 2.06 -8.27
C MET A 116 4.14 0.97 -7.94
N ALA A 117 3.99 0.27 -6.81
CA ALA A 117 4.87 -0.82 -6.41
C ALA A 117 4.86 -2.00 -7.40
N SER A 118 5.86 -2.88 -7.32
CA SER A 118 5.85 -4.15 -8.05
C SER A 118 4.65 -5.00 -7.62
N GLU A 119 4.17 -5.88 -8.51
CA GLU A 119 3.05 -6.77 -8.17
C GLU A 119 3.38 -7.68 -6.99
N GLU A 120 4.62 -8.19 -6.91
CA GLU A 120 5.12 -8.97 -5.76
C GLU A 120 5.02 -8.18 -4.44
N LEU A 121 5.42 -6.91 -4.43
CA LEU A 121 5.34 -6.08 -3.23
C LEU A 121 3.89 -5.74 -2.87
N LYS A 122 3.01 -5.57 -3.86
CA LYS A 122 1.57 -5.37 -3.61
C LYS A 122 0.94 -6.59 -2.97
N GLU A 123 1.24 -7.78 -3.47
CA GLU A 123 0.77 -9.04 -2.90
C GLU A 123 1.27 -9.23 -1.48
N GLU A 124 2.55 -8.93 -1.23
CA GLU A 124 3.14 -9.00 0.11
C GLU A 124 2.46 -8.03 1.09
N ILE A 125 2.26 -6.77 0.68
CA ILE A 125 1.55 -5.77 1.51
C ILE A 125 0.13 -6.25 1.82
N GLN A 126 -0.60 -6.80 0.84
CA GLN A 126 -1.94 -7.34 1.06
C GLN A 126 -1.95 -8.54 2.01
N ARG A 127 -0.93 -9.40 1.93
CA ARG A 127 -0.77 -10.53 2.84
C ARG A 127 -0.51 -10.05 4.27
N LEU A 128 0.44 -9.14 4.44
CA LEU A 128 0.78 -8.56 5.73
C LEU A 128 -0.42 -7.83 6.36
N ASP A 129 -1.19 -7.10 5.57
CA ASP A 129 -2.39 -6.41 6.04
C ASP A 129 -3.45 -7.39 6.56
N LYS A 130 -3.70 -8.48 5.82
CA LYS A 130 -4.60 -9.56 6.27
C LYS A 130 -4.10 -10.24 7.54
N GLU A 131 -2.80 -10.51 7.63
CA GLU A 131 -2.20 -11.10 8.82
C GLU A 131 -2.27 -10.17 10.03
N ASN A 132 -1.99 -8.87 9.84
CA ASN A 132 -2.06 -7.88 10.90
C ASN A 132 -3.50 -7.73 11.39
N LEU A 133 -4.46 -7.70 10.48
CA LEU A 133 -5.88 -7.68 10.83
C LEU A 133 -6.27 -8.91 11.65
N PHE A 134 -5.81 -10.11 11.25
CA PHE A 134 -6.07 -11.34 11.98
C PHE A 134 -5.41 -11.35 13.38
N LYS A 135 -4.14 -10.95 13.47
CA LYS A 135 -3.40 -10.87 14.75
C LYS A 135 -3.96 -9.82 15.70
N ALA A 136 -4.58 -8.76 15.17
CA ALA A 136 -5.25 -7.72 15.96
C ALA A 136 -6.61 -8.18 16.52
N GLN A 137 -7.20 -9.27 16.01
CA GLN A 137 -8.42 -9.82 16.59
C GLN A 137 -8.12 -10.45 17.95
N GLY A 138 -8.88 -10.03 18.97
CA GLY A 138 -8.79 -10.62 20.30
C GLY A 138 -9.12 -12.11 20.30
N ALA A 139 -8.48 -12.87 21.17
CA ALA A 139 -8.77 -14.28 21.34
C ALA A 139 -10.26 -14.47 21.70
N THR A 140 -10.98 -15.23 20.87
CA THR A 140 -12.34 -15.64 21.20
C THR A 140 -12.26 -16.88 22.09
N GLU A 141 -12.62 -16.75 23.36
CA GLU A 141 -12.72 -17.88 24.29
C GLU A 141 -13.82 -18.83 23.83
N LYS A 142 -13.46 -19.98 23.25
CA LYS A 142 -14.41 -21.05 22.97
C LYS A 142 -14.68 -21.82 24.27
N ARG A 143 -15.82 -21.55 24.89
CA ARG A 143 -16.28 -22.27 26.08
C ARG A 143 -17.13 -23.46 25.67
N ALA A 144 -16.93 -24.62 26.31
CA ALA A 144 -17.78 -25.77 26.11
C ALA A 144 -19.22 -25.43 26.56
N THR A 145 -20.19 -25.63 25.68
CA THR A 145 -21.61 -25.40 25.99
C THR A 145 -22.31 -26.72 26.25
N THR A 146 -23.25 -26.72 27.18
CA THR A 146 -24.08 -27.88 27.53
C THR A 146 -25.55 -27.52 27.51
N ASP A 147 -26.36 -28.48 27.05
CA ASP A 147 -27.82 -28.36 26.97
C ASP A 147 -28.53 -28.73 28.27
N ARG A 148 -27.77 -29.15 29.29
CA ARG A 148 -28.29 -29.56 30.61
C ARG A 148 -28.85 -28.39 31.40
N PHE A 149 -28.40 -27.17 31.13
CA PHE A 149 -28.86 -25.96 31.82
C PHE A 149 -29.67 -25.08 30.88
N THR A 150 -30.76 -24.51 31.40
CA THR A 150 -31.61 -23.57 30.65
C THR A 150 -31.47 -22.17 31.25
N CYS A 151 -31.19 -21.17 30.42
CA CYS A 151 -31.06 -19.79 30.86
C CYS A 151 -32.41 -19.21 31.33
N GLY A 152 -32.48 -18.66 32.54
CA GLY A 152 -33.71 -18.03 33.05
C GLY A 152 -34.17 -16.79 32.27
N LYS A 153 -33.25 -16.07 31.62
CA LYS A 153 -33.56 -14.82 30.89
C LYS A 153 -34.04 -15.06 29.45
N CYS A 154 -33.27 -15.83 28.67
CA CYS A 154 -33.56 -16.05 27.25
C CYS A 154 -34.11 -17.45 26.93
N LYS A 155 -34.24 -18.33 27.93
CA LYS A 155 -34.72 -19.71 27.82
C LYS A 155 -33.94 -20.62 26.85
N GLN A 156 -32.79 -20.17 26.35
CA GLN A 156 -31.90 -21.00 25.54
C GLN A 156 -31.06 -21.95 26.40
N LYS A 157 -30.69 -23.09 25.82
CA LYS A 157 -29.86 -24.13 26.45
C LYS A 157 -28.38 -24.05 26.07
N LYS A 158 -27.89 -22.87 25.69
CA LYS A 158 -26.47 -22.64 25.37
C LYS A 158 -25.75 -22.08 26.60
N VAL A 159 -25.30 -22.96 27.49
CA VAL A 159 -24.72 -22.58 28.78
C VAL A 159 -23.34 -23.21 28.95
N SER A 160 -22.34 -22.41 29.29
CA SER A 160 -21.04 -22.89 29.75
C SER A 160 -21.02 -22.94 31.28
N TYR A 161 -20.29 -23.90 31.86
CA TYR A 161 -20.15 -23.99 33.31
C TYR A 161 -18.75 -24.39 33.75
N TYR A 162 -18.39 -24.00 34.97
CA TYR A 162 -17.21 -24.49 35.69
C TYR A 162 -17.54 -24.65 37.17
N GLN A 163 -16.83 -25.53 37.85
CA GLN A 163 -17.06 -25.83 39.28
C GLN A 163 -15.87 -25.36 40.10
N MET A 164 -16.14 -24.79 41.27
CA MET A 164 -15.11 -24.30 42.18
C MET A 164 -15.59 -24.47 43.62
N GLN A 165 -14.70 -24.95 44.51
CA GLN A 165 -14.98 -25.03 45.93
C GLN A 165 -14.97 -23.62 46.51
N THR A 166 -16.12 -23.10 46.92
CA THR A 166 -16.22 -21.77 47.54
C THR A 166 -16.66 -21.81 49.00
N ARG A 167 -16.89 -23.01 49.54
CA ARG A 167 -17.38 -23.25 50.91
C ARG A 167 -16.51 -24.33 51.56
N SER A 168 -16.77 -24.65 52.84
CA SER A 168 -16.01 -25.64 53.62
C SER A 168 -15.87 -26.97 52.89
N ALA A 169 -14.87 -27.79 53.25
CA ALA A 169 -14.61 -29.07 52.59
C ALA A 169 -15.79 -30.07 52.72
N ASP A 170 -16.64 -29.89 53.72
CA ASP A 170 -17.84 -30.70 53.97
C ASP A 170 -19.01 -30.34 53.04
N GLU A 171 -18.91 -29.25 52.27
CA GLU A 171 -19.96 -28.78 51.37
C GLU A 171 -19.66 -29.08 49.89
N PRO A 172 -20.68 -29.37 49.06
CA PRO A 172 -20.47 -29.64 47.64
C PRO A 172 -19.92 -28.44 46.87
N LEU A 173 -19.26 -28.72 45.75
CA LEU A 173 -18.70 -27.72 44.84
C LEU A 173 -19.78 -26.75 44.34
N THR A 174 -19.47 -25.46 44.29
CA THR A 174 -20.35 -24.47 43.67
C THR A 174 -20.16 -24.47 42.15
N THR A 175 -21.26 -24.60 41.41
CA THR A 175 -21.26 -24.57 39.95
C THR A 175 -21.61 -23.17 39.46
N PHE A 176 -20.73 -22.58 38.64
CA PHE A 176 -20.92 -21.28 37.99
C PHE A 176 -21.35 -21.49 36.55
N CYS A 177 -22.48 -20.94 36.16
CA CYS A 177 -23.04 -21.03 34.81
C CYS A 177 -23.05 -19.66 34.12
N THR A 178 -22.69 -19.64 32.84
CA THR A 178 -22.80 -18.46 31.97
C THR A 178 -23.57 -18.83 30.70
N CYS A 179 -24.59 -18.06 30.36
CA CYS A 179 -25.30 -18.22 29.09
C CYS A 179 -24.50 -17.58 27.96
N GLU A 180 -24.08 -18.37 26.96
CA GLU A 180 -23.30 -17.91 25.81
C GLU A 180 -24.14 -17.14 24.77
N ASN A 181 -25.47 -17.09 24.94
CA ASN A 181 -26.34 -16.31 24.05
C ASN A 181 -26.63 -14.90 24.57
N CYS A 182 -26.99 -14.75 25.86
CA CYS A 182 -27.38 -13.46 26.43
C CYS A 182 -26.44 -12.93 27.52
N GLY A 183 -25.36 -13.66 27.83
CA GLY A 183 -24.37 -13.27 28.83
C GLY A 183 -24.81 -13.40 30.28
N ASN A 184 -26.02 -13.91 30.56
CA ASN A 184 -26.53 -14.04 31.93
C ASN A 184 -25.68 -15.04 32.73
N ARG A 185 -25.35 -14.70 33.99
CA ARG A 185 -24.53 -15.53 34.88
C ARG A 185 -25.29 -15.87 36.15
N TRP A 186 -25.15 -17.10 36.63
CA TRP A 186 -25.74 -17.54 37.90
C TRP A 186 -24.90 -18.67 38.53
N LYS A 187 -25.15 -18.96 39.82
CA LYS A 187 -24.47 -20.03 40.56
C LYS A 187 -25.47 -20.88 41.35
N PHE A 188 -25.11 -22.12 41.62
CA PHE A 188 -25.82 -22.99 42.56
C PHE A 188 -24.83 -23.90 43.30
N SER A 189 -25.16 -24.23 44.55
CA SER A 189 -24.39 -25.05 45.50
C SER A 189 -25.25 -26.19 45.99
#